data_AF-V5V5X9-F1
#
_entry.id   AF-V5V5X9-F1
#
_cell.length_a   1.000
_cell.length_b   1.000
_cell.length_c   1.000
_cell.angle_alpha   90.00
_cell.angle_beta   90.00
_cell.angle_gamma   90.00
#
_symmetry.space_group_name_H-M   'P 1'
#
loop_
_entity.id
_entity.type
_entity.pdbx_description
1 polymer ?
#
loop_
_entity_poly.entity_id
_entity_poly.type
_entity_poly.pdbx_seq_one_letter_code
_entity_poly.pdbx_strand_id
1 'polypeptide(L)'
;MFASAAYNRHDQLRGNRLNGVQAYLLWCPRDRQIHWFCLEAGEYPSLPADTEGIIGSRHFPGLWLAPEALLVHELGTVLRGLQQGMATPEH
;
A
#
# COMPACT_ATOMS: atom_id res chain seq x y z
N MET A 1 18.00 6.41 5.64
CA MET A 1 18.29 5.12 6.32
C MET A 1 17.11 4.66 7.19
N PHE A 2 15.85 4.82 6.72
CA PHE A 2 14.64 4.57 7.52
C PHE A 2 13.77 3.41 7.00
N ALA A 3 13.99 2.98 5.75
CA ALA A 3 13.37 1.78 5.17
C ALA A 3 13.64 0.53 6.04
N SER A 4 14.76 0.46 6.77
CA SER A 4 15.14 -0.71 7.56
C SER A 4 14.17 -1.06 8.68
N ALA A 5 13.46 -0.10 9.29
CA ALA A 5 12.52 -0.40 10.37
C ALA A 5 11.20 -0.97 9.83
N ALA A 6 10.70 -0.41 8.72
CA ALA A 6 9.56 -0.94 7.99
C ALA A 6 9.87 -2.33 7.41
N TYR A 7 11.06 -2.49 6.83
CA TYR A 7 11.52 -3.76 6.25
C TYR A 7 11.76 -4.84 7.32
N ASN A 8 12.35 -4.49 8.47
CA ASN A 8 12.49 -5.42 9.59
C ASN A 8 11.12 -5.87 10.13
N ARG A 9 10.17 -4.93 10.30
CA ARG A 9 8.82 -5.29 10.72
C ARG A 9 8.09 -6.13 9.67
N HIS A 10 8.31 -5.82 8.39
CA HIS A 10 7.85 -6.63 7.27
C HIS A 10 8.40 -8.06 7.33
N ASP A 11 9.69 -8.24 7.58
CA ASP A 11 10.32 -9.56 7.72
C ASP A 11 9.79 -10.34 8.94
N GLN A 12 9.59 -9.65 10.07
CA GLN A 12 8.94 -10.24 11.25
C GLN A 12 7.50 -10.70 10.98
N LEU A 13 6.73 -9.91 10.22
CA LEU A 13 5.36 -10.25 9.83
C LEU A 13 5.32 -11.38 8.80
N ARG A 14 6.26 -11.43 7.85
CA ARG A 14 6.41 -12.55 6.91
C ARG A 14 6.72 -13.86 7.63
N GLY A 15 7.60 -13.83 8.64
CA GLY A 15 7.89 -14.98 9.50
C GLY A 15 6.67 -15.42 10.33
N ASN A 16 5.85 -14.46 10.77
CA ASN A 16 4.57 -14.70 11.44
C ASN A 16 3.41 -14.83 10.42
N ARG A 17 3.48 -15.86 9.56
CA ARG A 17 2.40 -16.39 8.71
C ARG A 17 1.27 -15.40 8.37
N LEU A 18 1.53 -14.54 7.38
CA LEU A 18 0.50 -13.83 6.63
C LEU A 18 -0.34 -14.79 5.77
N ASN A 19 -0.92 -15.85 6.35
CA ASN A 19 -1.66 -16.99 5.77
C ASN A 19 -2.32 -16.75 4.39
N GLY A 20 -1.57 -16.60 3.30
CA GLY A 20 -2.10 -16.28 1.97
C GLY A 20 -2.75 -14.90 1.84
N VAL A 21 -2.45 -13.93 2.72
CA VAL A 21 -2.95 -12.56 2.61
C VAL A 21 -2.43 -11.94 1.31
N GLN A 22 -3.32 -11.50 0.44
CA GLN A 22 -2.96 -11.01 -0.90
C GLN A 22 -2.29 -9.63 -0.85
N ALA A 23 -2.62 -8.79 0.12
CA ALA A 23 -2.00 -7.48 0.28
C ALA A 23 -2.11 -6.98 1.73
N TYR A 24 -1.15 -6.17 2.17
CA TYR A 24 -1.23 -5.48 3.46
C TYR A 24 -0.51 -4.13 3.44
N LEU A 25 -0.94 -3.25 4.34
CA LEU A 25 -0.40 -1.91 4.53
C LEU A 25 0.36 -1.86 5.86
N LEU A 26 1.53 -1.24 5.85
CA LEU A 26 2.29 -0.91 7.04
C LEU A 26 2.32 0.60 7.23
N TRP A 27 1.66 1.07 8.29
CA TRP A 27 1.71 2.46 8.70
C TRP A 27 2.94 2.71 9.59
N CYS A 28 3.78 3.65 9.20
CA CYS A 28 4.96 4.08 9.95
C CYS A 28 4.80 5.54 10.40
N PRO A 29 4.21 5.81 11.59
CA PRO A 29 3.90 7.18 12.02
C PRO A 29 5.14 8.05 12.18
N ARG A 30 6.24 7.46 12.65
CA ARG A 30 7.52 8.15 12.86
C ARG A 30 8.11 8.67 11.55
N ASP A 31 8.04 7.86 10.50
CA ASP A 31 8.62 8.18 9.20
C ASP A 31 7.63 8.92 8.28
N ARG A 32 6.37 9.10 8.73
CA ARG A 32 5.27 9.64 7.93
C ARG A 32 5.17 8.93 6.59
N GLN A 33 5.19 7.60 6.64
CA GLN A 33 5.17 6.75 5.45
C GLN A 33 4.16 5.62 5.63
N ILE A 34 3.51 5.26 4.52
CA ILE A 34 2.71 4.05 4.41
C ILE A 34 3.37 3.20 3.33
N HIS A 35 3.69 1.96 3.68
CA HIS A 35 4.17 0.97 2.73
C HIS A 35 3.05 0.00 2.40
N TRP A 36 2.84 -0.28 1.12
CA TRP A 36 1.89 -1.28 0.67
C TRP A 36 2.64 -2.44 0.06
N PHE A 37 2.40 -3.64 0.56
CA PHE A 37 2.96 -4.87 0.02
C PHE A 37 1.88 -5.79 -0.55
N CYS A 38 2.17 -6.45 -1.66
CA CYS A 38 1.28 -7.43 -2.30
C CYS A 38 1.99 -8.76 -2.49
N LEU A 39 1.28 -9.87 -2.32
CA LEU A 39 1.82 -11.20 -2.52
C LEU A 39 2.08 -11.45 -4.02
N GLU A 40 3.33 -11.63 -4.41
CA GLU A 40 3.77 -11.86 -5.78
C GLU A 40 4.78 -13.02 -5.76
N ALA A 41 4.45 -14.13 -6.40
CA ALA A 41 5.32 -15.32 -6.46
C ALA A 41 5.88 -15.80 -5.09
N GLY A 42 5.11 -15.66 -4.00
CA GLY A 42 5.53 -16.05 -2.65
C GLY A 42 6.28 -14.97 -1.87
N GLU A 43 6.50 -13.80 -2.47
CA GLU A 43 7.13 -12.64 -1.85
C GLU A 43 6.16 -11.47 -1.71
N TYR A 44 6.56 -10.47 -0.95
CA TYR A 44 5.76 -9.28 -0.71
C TYR A 44 6.54 -8.02 -1.13
N PRO A 45 6.72 -7.75 -2.43
CA PRO A 45 7.32 -6.49 -2.88
C PRO A 45 6.51 -5.27 -2.42
N SER A 46 7.21 -4.18 -2.08
CA SER A 46 6.56 -2.89 -1.86
C SER A 46 6.07 -2.35 -3.20
N LEU A 47 4.86 -1.83 -3.22
CA LEU A 47 4.31 -1.11 -4.36
C LEU A 47 4.77 0.34 -4.31
N PRO A 48 5.43 0.85 -5.37
CA PRO A 48 5.74 2.27 -5.48
C PRO A 48 4.48 3.05 -5.81
N ALA A 49 4.42 4.31 -5.36
CA ALA A 49 3.46 5.27 -5.87
C ALA A 49 3.84 5.69 -7.30
N ASP A 50 2.84 6.02 -8.10
CA ASP A 50 3.02 6.59 -9.43
C ASP A 50 3.44 8.08 -9.38
N THR A 51 3.45 8.73 -10.54
CA THR A 51 3.80 10.15 -10.67
C THR A 51 2.80 11.10 -10.00
N GLU A 52 1.58 10.65 -9.72
CA GLU A 52 0.55 11.41 -9.01
C GLU A 52 0.56 11.11 -7.49
N GLY A 53 1.48 10.27 -7.03
CA GLY A 53 1.56 9.86 -5.62
C GLY A 53 0.48 8.83 -5.26
N ILE A 54 -0.07 8.10 -6.23
CA ILE A 54 -1.09 7.09 -6.01
C ILE A 54 -0.46 5.70 -6.07
N ILE A 55 -0.79 4.85 -5.09
CA ILE A 55 -0.46 3.42 -5.13
C ILE A 55 -1.71 2.66 -5.59
N GLY A 56 -1.60 1.95 -6.71
CA GLY A 56 -2.62 1.03 -7.19
C GLY A 56 -2.39 -0.39 -6.68
N SER A 57 -3.44 -1.04 -6.19
CA SER A 57 -3.40 -2.45 -5.82
C SER A 57 -3.22 -3.35 -7.05
N ARG A 58 -2.44 -4.42 -6.91
CA ARG A 58 -2.28 -5.46 -7.95
C ARG A 58 -3.35 -6.54 -7.90
N HIS A 59 -3.90 -6.81 -6.72
CA HIS A 59 -4.90 -7.87 -6.49
C HIS A 59 -6.34 -7.36 -6.44
N PHE A 60 -6.50 -6.04 -6.31
CA PHE A 60 -7.80 -5.37 -6.23
C PHE A 60 -7.82 -4.27 -7.28
N PRO A 61 -8.13 -4.58 -8.55
CA PRO A 61 -8.21 -3.57 -9.60
C PRO A 61 -9.11 -2.41 -9.18
N GLY A 62 -8.70 -1.19 -9.52
CA GLY A 62 -9.39 0.04 -9.13
C GLY A 62 -9.22 0.47 -7.66
N LEU A 63 -8.62 -0.34 -6.78
CA LEU A 63 -8.25 0.10 -5.43
C LEU A 63 -6.98 0.95 -5.49
N TRP A 64 -7.17 2.26 -5.57
CA TRP A 64 -6.11 3.25 -5.64
C TRP A 64 -6.09 4.08 -4.35
N LEU A 65 -4.91 4.20 -3.73
CA LEU A 65 -4.72 4.93 -2.47
C LEU A 65 -3.65 6.00 -2.62
N ALA A 66 -3.93 7.20 -2.11
CA ALA A 66 -2.95 8.27 -1.95
C ALA A 66 -2.34 8.20 -0.53
N PRO A 67 -1.09 7.70 -0.37
CA PRO A 67 -0.48 7.45 0.95
C PRO A 67 -0.33 8.72 1.78
N GLU A 68 0.05 9.83 1.16
CA GLU A 68 0.24 11.12 1.80
C GLU A 68 -1.09 11.65 2.35
N ALA A 69 -2.17 11.52 1.57
CA ALA A 69 -3.51 11.92 1.99
C ALA A 69 -4.01 11.03 3.14
N LEU A 70 -3.75 9.72 3.10
CA LEU A 70 -4.05 8.82 4.21
C LEU A 70 -3.32 9.21 5.50
N LEU A 71 -2.02 9.55 5.40
CA LEU A 71 -1.20 9.95 6.55
C LEU A 71 -1.69 11.21 7.25
N VAL A 72 -2.30 12.15 6.50
CA VAL A 72 -2.87 13.38 7.06
C VAL A 72 -4.38 13.30 7.28
N HIS A 73 -4.98 12.12 7.11
CA HIS A 73 -6.43 11.90 7.23
C HIS A 73 -7.30 12.74 6.28
N GLU A 74 -6.75 13.13 5.12
CA GLU A 74 -7.46 13.83 4.04
C GLU A 74 -8.27 12.84 3.20
N LEU A 75 -9.33 12.29 3.81
CA LEU A 75 -10.15 11.24 3.22
C LEU A 75 -10.80 11.64 1.89
N GLY A 76 -11.06 12.93 1.67
CA GLY A 76 -11.61 13.41 0.39
C GLY A 76 -10.72 13.09 -0.81
N THR A 77 -9.39 13.26 -0.65
CA THR A 77 -8.42 12.93 -1.69
C THR A 77 -8.27 11.42 -1.87
N VAL A 78 -8.28 10.66 -0.77
CA VAL A 78 -8.22 9.20 -0.80
C VAL A 78 -9.43 8.62 -1.54
N LEU A 79 -10.63 9.09 -1.21
CA LEU A 79 -11.87 8.64 -1.85
C LEU A 79 -11.96 9.04 -3.32
N ARG A 80 -11.41 10.22 -3.71
CA ARG A 80 -11.33 10.61 -5.11
C ARG A 80 -10.44 9.65 -5.91
N GLY A 81 -9.25 9.34 -5.39
CA GLY A 81 -8.35 8.37 -6.02
C GLY A 81 -9.02 7.01 -6.19
N LEU A 82 -9.72 6.53 -5.15
CA LEU A 82 -10.50 5.30 -5.20
C LEU A 82 -11.60 5.34 -6.28
N GLN A 83 -12.36 6.43 -6.34
CA GLN A 83 -13.42 6.60 -7.35
C GLN A 83 -12.86 6.60 -8.77
N GLN A 84 -11.70 7.24 -8.98
CA GLN A 84 -11.02 7.22 -10.28
C GLN A 84 -10.58 5.81 -10.65
N GLY A 85 -9.99 5.06 -9.72
CA GLY A 85 -9.59 3.68 -9.95
C GLY A 85 -10.78 2.77 -10.27
N MET A 86 -11.87 2.88 -9.52
CA MET A 86 -13.10 2.11 -9.78
C MET A 86 -13.79 2.47 -11.10
N ALA A 87 -13.48 3.62 -11.70
CA ALA A 87 -14.00 4.02 -13.01
C ALA A 87 -13.18 3.45 -14.18
N THR A 88 -12.07 2.77 -13.91
CA THR A 88 -11.23 2.14 -14.93
C THR A 88 -11.79 0.78 -15.36
N PRO A 89 -11.63 0.38 -16.64
CA PRO A 89 -12.19 -0.88 -17.16
C PRO A 89 -11.60 -2.14 -16.51
N GLU A 90 -10.51 -2.03 -15.78
CA GLU A 90 -9.87 -3.12 -15.05
C GLU A 90 -10.67 -3.54 -13.79
N HIS A 91 -11.63 -2.73 -13.33
CA HIS A 91 -12.58 -3.02 -12.23
C HIS A 91 -13.95 -3.47 -12.76
#